data_AF-A0A847UJN9-F1
#
_entry.id   AF-A0A847UJN9-F1
#
_cell.length_a   1.000
_cell.length_b   1.000
_cell.length_c   1.000
_cell.angle_alpha   90.00
_cell.angle_beta   90.00
_cell.angle_gamma   90.00
#
_symmetry.space_group_name_H-M   'P 1'
#
loop_
_entity.id
_entity.type
_entity.pdbx_description
1 polymer ?
#
loop_
_entity_poly.entity_id
_entity_poly.type
_entity_poly.pdbx_seq_one_letter_code
_entity_poly.pdbx_strand_id
1 'polypeptide(L)'
;MSKSVRCTVENRQRVRRAARALREAVPTVLVETTPPVRSKHDAWTVDAVLQDTEGVPPDVLRELALADLTLQPMPAQAEHQHVVAMA
;
A
#
# COMPACT_ATOMS: atom_id res chain seq x y z
N MET A 1 14.57 16.94 18.10
CA MET A 1 13.12 16.69 17.98
C MET A 1 12.93 15.20 17.71
N SER A 2 12.39 14.49 18.69
CA SER A 2 12.39 13.02 18.74
C SER A 2 11.55 12.42 17.60
N LYS A 3 12.16 11.46 16.88
CA LYS A 3 11.64 10.68 15.74
C LYS A 3 10.44 9.78 16.12
N SER A 4 9.36 10.38 16.60
CA SER A 4 8.16 9.66 17.07
C SER A 4 7.00 9.76 16.09
N VAL A 5 7.27 9.75 14.78
CA VAL A 5 6.18 9.75 13.80
C VAL A 5 5.89 8.31 13.36
N ARG A 6 4.60 7.95 13.32
CA ARG A 6 3.95 6.95 12.44
C ARG A 6 3.64 5.53 12.91
N CYS A 7 4.06 5.03 14.08
CA CYS A 7 3.57 3.71 14.56
C CYS A 7 2.26 3.81 15.36
N THR A 8 1.26 4.51 14.82
CA THR A 8 -0.05 4.68 15.47
C THR A 8 -0.98 3.51 15.15
N VAL A 9 -1.91 3.23 16.07
CA VAL A 9 -3.00 2.25 15.83
C VAL A 9 -3.88 2.71 14.65
N GLU A 10 -4.06 4.02 14.49
CA GLU A 10 -4.82 4.61 13.40
C GLU A 10 -4.18 4.31 12.04
N ASN A 11 -2.88 4.61 11.86
CA ASN A 11 -2.18 4.35 10.59
C ASN A 11 -2.14 2.84 10.28
N ARG A 12 -1.98 2.00 11.31
CA ARG A 12 -2.11 0.56 11.17
C ARG A 12 -3.49 0.15 10.64
N GLN A 13 -4.56 0.76 11.15
CA GLN A 13 -5.92 0.46 10.69
C GLN A 13 -6.15 0.95 9.25
N ARG A 14 -5.66 2.14 8.89
CA ARG A 14 -5.73 2.68 7.52
C ARG A 14 -5.08 1.73 6.51
N VAL A 15 -3.84 1.31 6.78
CA VAL A 15 -3.10 0.36 5.93
C VAL A 15 -3.77 -1.01 5.89
N ARG A 16 -4.32 -1.51 7.00
CA ARG A 16 -5.08 -2.77 7.00
C ARG A 16 -6.38 -2.70 6.19
N ARG A 17 -7.11 -1.58 6.25
CA ARG A 17 -8.32 -1.36 5.45
C ARG A 17 -7.98 -1.32 3.97
N ALA A 18 -6.95 -0.57 3.58
CA ALA A 18 -6.47 -0.55 2.20
C ALA A 18 -6.07 -1.95 1.73
N ALA A 19 -5.24 -2.66 2.49
CA ALA A 19 -4.81 -4.01 2.13
C ALA A 19 -5.99 -4.98 1.93
N ARG A 20 -7.04 -4.88 2.76
CA ARG A 20 -8.26 -5.66 2.57
C ARG A 20 -9.01 -5.25 1.31
N ALA A 21 -9.22 -3.96 1.10
CA ALA A 21 -9.93 -3.45 -0.06
C ALA A 21 -9.22 -3.81 -1.38
N LEU A 22 -7.89 -3.77 -1.42
CA LEU A 22 -7.11 -4.20 -2.59
C LEU A 22 -7.34 -5.67 -2.93
N ARG A 23 -7.40 -6.56 -1.92
CA ARG A 23 -7.69 -7.99 -2.13
C ARG A 23 -9.10 -8.25 -2.66
N GLU A 24 -10.05 -7.39 -2.32
CA GLU A 24 -11.45 -7.50 -2.72
C GLU A 24 -11.73 -6.84 -4.09
N ALA A 25 -10.98 -5.78 -4.43
CA ALA A 25 -11.24 -4.96 -5.62
C ALA A 25 -10.55 -5.48 -6.90
N VAL A 26 -9.36 -6.07 -6.78
CA VAL A 26 -8.55 -6.47 -7.94
C VAL A 26 -7.88 -7.83 -7.73
N PRO A 27 -7.68 -8.63 -8.81
CA PRO A 27 -6.85 -9.82 -8.73
C PRO A 27 -5.44 -9.47 -8.22
N THR A 28 -5.11 -9.98 -7.04
CA THR A 28 -3.82 -9.73 -6.38
C THR A 28 -3.10 -11.03 -6.10
N VAL A 29 -1.82 -11.08 -6.44
CA VAL A 29 -0.92 -12.19 -6.12
C VAL A 29 -0.51 -12.11 -4.66
N LEU A 30 -0.20 -10.90 -4.20
CA LEU A 30 0.28 -10.64 -2.85
C LEU A 30 -0.22 -9.27 -2.38
N VAL A 31 -0.60 -9.20 -1.11
CA VAL A 31 -0.82 -7.93 -0.42
C VAL A 31 -0.27 -8.06 1.01
N GLU A 32 0.74 -7.28 1.34
CA GLU A 32 1.40 -7.27 2.64
C GLU A 32 1.37 -5.88 3.28
N THR A 33 1.40 -5.86 4.61
CA THR A 33 1.48 -4.62 5.39
C THR A 33 2.73 -4.62 6.24
N THR A 34 3.56 -3.60 6.11
CA THR A 34 4.82 -3.49 6.85
C THR A 34 4.72 -2.39 7.92
N PRO A 35 5.03 -2.70 9.20
CA PRO A 35 5.07 -1.68 10.24
C PRO A 35 6.27 -0.72 10.05
N PRO A 36 6.20 0.52 10.56
CA PRO A 36 7.26 1.52 10.40
C PRO A 36 8.66 1.00 10.78
N VAL A 37 8.75 0.22 11.86
CA VAL A 37 10.01 -0.36 12.36
C VAL A 37 10.70 -1.33 11.41
N ARG A 38 9.99 -1.84 10.40
CA ARG A 38 10.52 -2.73 9.35
C ARG A 38 10.47 -2.10 7.96
N SER A 39 9.89 -0.91 7.84
CA SER A 39 9.74 -0.20 6.59
C SER A 39 10.99 0.62 6.30
N LYS A 40 11.42 0.64 5.03
CA LYS A 40 12.49 1.54 4.57
C LYS A 40 12.10 3.03 4.60
N HIS A 41 10.81 3.31 4.82
CA HIS A 41 10.24 4.65 4.74
C HIS A 41 9.81 5.21 6.12
N ASP A 42 10.15 4.53 7.22
CA ASP A 42 9.74 4.89 8.60
C ASP A 42 8.22 5.12 8.75
N ALA A 43 7.41 4.40 7.95
CA ALA A 43 5.96 4.56 7.83
C ALA A 43 5.25 3.21 7.72
N TRP A 44 3.97 3.15 8.05
CA TRP A 44 3.16 1.97 7.72
C TRP A 44 3.01 1.90 6.21
N THR A 45 3.36 0.77 5.62
CA THR A 45 3.27 0.58 4.17
C THR A 45 2.37 -0.59 3.83
N VAL A 46 1.65 -0.45 2.72
CA VAL A 46 1.03 -1.57 2.00
C VAL A 46 1.85 -1.81 0.74
N ASP A 47 2.22 -3.07 0.52
CA ASP A 47 2.85 -3.56 -0.70
C ASP A 47 1.88 -4.54 -1.36
N ALA A 48 1.54 -4.32 -2.62
CA ALA A 48 0.64 -5.15 -3.37
C ALA A 48 1.21 -5.47 -4.75
N VAL A 49 1.07 -6.73 -5.13
CA VAL A 49 1.40 -7.25 -6.47
C VAL A 49 0.09 -7.60 -7.15
N LEU A 50 -0.24 -6.83 -8.18
CA LEU A 50 -1.46 -7.02 -8.97
C LEU A 50 -1.18 -7.97 -10.14
N GLN A 51 -2.18 -8.77 -10.48
CA GLN A 51 -2.11 -9.73 -11.58
C GLN A 51 -2.89 -9.22 -12.79
N ASP A 52 -2.37 -9.46 -14.00
CA ASP A 52 -3.08 -9.20 -15.27
C ASP A 52 -3.50 -7.73 -15.47
N THR A 53 -2.75 -6.78 -14.91
CA THR A 53 -3.01 -5.34 -15.06
C THR A 53 -1.80 -4.60 -15.61
N GLU A 54 -1.99 -3.79 -16.64
CA GLU A 54 -1.01 -2.79 -17.07
C GLU A 54 -1.19 -1.49 -16.26
N GLY A 55 -0.20 -1.15 -15.44
CA GLY A 55 -0.25 0.04 -14.59
C GLY A 55 -1.20 -0.11 -13.39
N VAL A 56 -1.38 0.98 -12.65
CA VAL A 56 -2.18 0.98 -11.41
C VAL A 56 -3.66 1.18 -11.75
N PRO A 57 -4.55 0.20 -11.45
CA PRO A 57 -5.97 0.34 -11.73
C PRO A 57 -6.61 1.51 -10.98
N PRO A 58 -7.66 2.15 -11.53
CA PRO A 58 -8.36 3.24 -10.86
C PRO A 58 -9.01 2.81 -9.54
N ASP A 59 -9.44 1.55 -9.43
CA ASP A 59 -9.95 0.99 -8.17
C ASP A 59 -8.90 1.01 -7.08
N VAL A 60 -7.67 0.63 -7.39
CA VAL A 60 -6.54 0.68 -6.45
C VAL A 60 -6.28 2.11 -6.01
N LEU A 61 -6.26 3.07 -6.93
CA LEU A 61 -6.08 4.48 -6.59
C LEU A 61 -7.20 5.02 -5.69
N ARG A 62 -8.45 4.63 -5.94
CA ARG A 62 -9.59 4.99 -5.09
C ARG A 62 -9.43 4.42 -3.69
N GLU A 63 -9.11 3.13 -3.55
CA GLU A 63 -8.98 2.50 -2.23
C GLU A 63 -7.80 3.08 -1.43
N LEU A 64 -6.70 3.42 -2.10
CA LEU A 64 -5.59 4.13 -1.48
C LEU A 64 -5.98 5.53 -1.02
N ALA A 65 -6.72 6.29 -1.85
CA ALA A 65 -7.20 7.62 -1.51
C ALA A 65 -8.20 7.59 -0.34
N LEU A 66 -9.13 6.63 -0.32
CA LEU A 66 -10.08 6.44 0.79
C LEU A 66 -9.39 6.10 2.11
N ALA A 67 -8.24 5.43 2.04
CA ALA A 67 -7.42 5.10 3.20
C ALA A 67 -6.40 6.18 3.58
N ASP A 68 -6.40 7.33 2.87
CA ASP A 68 -5.44 8.43 3.05
C ASP A 68 -3.98 7.95 2.91
N LEU A 69 -3.73 7.10 1.91
CA LEU A 69 -2.42 6.53 1.60
C LEU A 69 -1.82 7.17 0.35
N THR A 70 -0.53 7.49 0.42
CA THR A 70 0.20 8.06 -0.71
C THR A 70 0.93 6.97 -1.50
N LEU A 71 0.55 6.79 -2.77
CA LEU A 71 1.23 5.91 -3.71
C LEU A 71 2.69 6.35 -3.92
N GLN A 72 3.61 5.40 -3.84
CA GLN A 72 5.01 5.60 -4.13
C GLN A 72 5.31 5.31 -5.60
N PRO A 73 6.14 6.12 -6.26
CA PRO A 73 6.56 5.85 -7.62
C PRO A 73 7.42 4.59 -7.62
N MET A 74 6.92 3.52 -8.25
CA MET A 74 7.70 2.31 -8.51
C MET A 74 7.72 2.02 -10.01
N PRO A 75 8.89 1.61 -10.56
CA PRO A 75 8.95 1.14 -11.93
C PRO A 75 8.10 -0.12 -12.09
N ALA A 76 7.30 -0.18 -13.16
CA ALA A 76 6.53 -1.38 -13.49
C ALA A 76 7.49 -2.57 -13.70
N GLN A 77 7.19 -3.71 -13.08
CA GLN A 77 8.01 -4.92 -13.20
C GLN A 77 7.31 -5.94 -14.12
N ALA A 78 7.47 -5.74 -15.43
CA ALA A 78 7.02 -6.69 -16.46
C ALA A 78 5.56 -7.15 -16.29
N GLU A 79 5.33 -8.46 -16.15
CA GLU A 79 4.01 -9.13 -16.06
C GLU A 79 3.23 -8.86 -14.75
N HIS A 80 3.87 -8.24 -13.75
CA HIS A 80 3.22 -7.92 -12.49
C HIS A 80 3.34 -6.43 -12.16
N GLN A 81 2.22 -5.82 -11.79
CA GLN A 81 2.24 -4.43 -11.33
C GLN A 81 2.47 -4.39 -9.81
N HIS A 82 3.59 -3.79 -9.41
CA HIS A 82 3.89 -3.52 -8.01
C HIS A 82 3.30 -2.17 -7.59
N VAL A 83 2.67 -2.15 -6.42
CA VAL A 83 2.02 -0.99 -5.81
C VAL A 83 2.50 -0.86 -4.37
N VAL A 84 3.19 0.24 -4.07
CA VAL A 84 3.58 0.56 -2.69
C VAL A 84 2.92 1.85 -2.28
N ALA A 85 2.24 1.86 -1.13
CA ALA A 85 1.63 3.07 -0.59
C ALA A 85 1.86 3.19 0.92
N MET A 86 1.87 4.44 1.42
CA MET A 86 2.30 4.75 2.79
C MET A 86 1.31 5.66 3.53
N ALA A 87 1.22 5.49 4.84
CA ALA A 87 0.46 6.31 5.79
C ALA A 87 1.33 7.23 6.66
#